data_AF-A0A3A6QIY9-F1
#
_entry.id   AF-A0A3A6QIY9-F1
#
_cell.length_a   1.000
_cell.length_b   1.000
_cell.length_c   1.000
_cell.angle_alpha   90.00
_cell.angle_beta   90.00
_cell.angle_gamma   90.00
#
_symmetry.space_group_name_H-M   'P 1'
#
loop_
_entity.id
_entity.type
_entity.pdbx_description
1 polymer ?
#
loop_
_entity_poly.entity_id
_entity_poly.type
_entity_poly.pdbx_seq_one_letter_code
_entity_poly.pdbx_strand_id
1 'polypeptide(L)'
;MAHQNFTKEDGLLRFSLNGYKVTFSRPSLNTASALVEIGSSSFTIGCTISQISFHWDELDNESFIMFGFGATLTGFNWFDTQVICDYFSIPHHLALPEAN
;
A
#
# COMPACT_ATOMS: atom_id res chain seq x y z
N MET A 1 -5.27 12.19 -11.66
CA MET A 1 -5.28 12.47 -10.21
C MET A 1 -3.98 13.18 -9.86
N ALA A 2 -4.03 14.21 -9.01
CA ALA A 2 -2.83 14.93 -8.59
C ALA A 2 -1.91 14.02 -7.75
N HIS A 3 -0.59 14.24 -7.82
CA HIS A 3 0.41 13.53 -7.03
C HIS A 3 0.03 13.61 -5.54
N GLN A 4 -0.22 12.46 -4.93
CA GLN A 4 -0.49 12.40 -3.50
C GLN A 4 0.85 12.48 -2.76
N ASN A 5 0.91 13.35 -1.74
CA ASN A 5 2.12 13.56 -0.96
C ASN A 5 2.35 12.35 -0.07
N PHE A 6 3.28 11.47 -0.45
CA PHE A 6 3.80 10.45 0.45
C PHE A 6 5.08 10.94 1.13
N THR A 7 5.32 10.53 2.36
CA THR A 7 6.58 10.78 3.08
C THR A 7 7.19 9.49 3.59
N LYS A 8 8.52 9.41 3.53
CA LYS A 8 9.29 8.30 4.08
C LYS A 8 10.18 8.83 5.20
N GLU A 9 9.77 8.58 6.44
CA GLU A 9 10.45 9.08 7.65
C GLU A 9 10.45 7.98 8.71
N ASP A 10 11.57 7.81 9.41
CA ASP A 10 11.77 6.81 10.46
C ASP A 10 11.46 5.37 10.03
N GLY A 11 11.71 5.05 8.75
CA GLY A 11 11.43 3.73 8.18
C GLY A 11 9.94 3.46 7.95
N LEU A 12 9.08 4.46 8.11
CA LEU A 12 7.63 4.40 7.86
C LEU A 12 7.30 5.08 6.54
N LEU A 13 6.30 4.55 5.83
CA LEU A 13 5.79 5.13 4.59
C LEU A 13 4.38 5.65 4.85
N ARG A 14 4.15 6.96 4.65
CA ARG A 14 2.90 7.62 5.01
C ARG A 14 2.21 8.19 3.79
N PHE A 15 0.89 8.01 3.73
CA PHE A 15 0.00 8.61 2.73
C PHE A 15 -1.12 9.37 3.41
N SER A 16 -1.59 10.44 2.75
CA SER A 16 -2.84 11.09 3.10
C SER A 16 -3.83 10.91 1.96
N LEU A 17 -4.90 10.17 2.21
CA LEU A 17 -5.88 9.72 1.21
C LEU A 17 -7.25 10.24 1.61
N ASN A 18 -7.86 11.16 0.86
CA ASN A 18 -9.26 11.57 1.06
C ASN A 18 -9.64 11.89 2.53
N GLY A 19 -8.74 12.50 3.31
CA GLY A 19 -8.96 12.83 4.73
C GLY A 19 -8.56 11.74 5.73
N TYR A 20 -8.13 10.56 5.24
CA TYR A 20 -7.51 9.50 6.03
C TYR A 20 -5.99 9.64 6.03
N LYS A 21 -5.34 9.12 7.08
CA LYS A 21 -3.89 8.91 7.09
C LYS A 21 -3.62 7.42 7.10
N VAL A 22 -2.75 6.97 6.20
CA VAL A 22 -2.31 5.58 6.13
C VAL A 22 -0.81 5.55 6.37
N THR A 23 -0.37 4.84 7.41
CA THR A 23 1.03 4.64 7.73
C THR A 23 1.38 3.17 7.57
N PHE A 24 2.16 2.87 6.53
CA PHE A 24 2.75 1.57 6.31
C PHE A 24 4.03 1.41 7.14
N SER A 25 4.18 0.23 7.72
CA SER A 25 5.34 -0.17 8.51
C SER A 25 5.75 -1.60 8.16
N ARG A 26 7.05 -1.88 8.34
CA ARG A 26 7.64 -3.21 8.16
C ARG A 26 8.28 -3.68 9.48
N PRO A 27 7.50 -4.24 10.42
CA PRO A 27 7.99 -4.63 11.74
C PRO A 27 9.09 -5.70 11.70
N SER A 28 9.13 -6.52 10.64
CA SER A 28 10.15 -7.55 10.42
C SER A 28 10.40 -7.74 8.93
N LEU A 29 11.39 -8.57 8.58
CA LEU A 29 11.64 -8.92 7.18
C LEU A 29 10.44 -9.55 6.46
N ASN A 30 9.52 -10.18 7.20
CA ASN A 30 8.39 -10.94 6.65
C ASN A 30 7.03 -10.33 6.99
N THR A 31 6.96 -9.30 7.84
CA THR A 31 5.70 -8.73 8.33
C THR A 31 5.50 -7.34 7.76
N ALA A 32 4.28 -7.07 7.32
CA ALA A 32 3.82 -5.75 6.93
C ALA A 32 2.66 -5.34 7.85
N SER A 33 2.54 -4.04 8.09
CA SER A 33 1.34 -3.47 8.69
C SER A 33 0.98 -2.13 8.09
N ALA A 34 -0.30 -1.80 8.14
CA ALA A 34 -0.87 -0.52 7.78
C ALA A 34 -1.71 0.00 8.94
N LEU A 35 -1.32 1.13 9.52
CA LEU A 35 -2.15 1.90 10.44
C LEU A 35 -3.01 2.86 9.63
N VAL A 36 -4.32 2.78 9.79
CA VAL A 36 -5.28 3.68 9.15
C VAL A 36 -5.93 4.54 10.21
N GLU A 37 -5.84 5.85 10.07
CA GLU A 37 -6.43 6.84 10.97
C GLU A 37 -7.55 7.60 10.25
N ILE A 38 -8.73 7.59 10.87
CA ILE A 38 -9.97 8.21 10.37
C ILE A 38 -10.54 9.09 11.48
N GLY A 39 -10.26 10.39 11.42
CA GLY A 39 -10.65 11.33 12.48
C GLY A 39 -10.00 10.95 13.82
N SER A 40 -10.82 10.60 14.82
CA SER A 40 -10.35 10.13 16.13
C SER A 40 -10.24 8.61 16.26
N SER A 41 -10.59 7.86 15.21
CA SER A 41 -10.53 6.40 15.18
C SER A 41 -9.28 5.93 14.46
N SER A 42 -8.71 4.81 14.89
CA SER A 42 -7.62 4.15 14.18
C SER A 42 -7.74 2.64 14.24
N PHE A 43 -7.22 1.97 13.22
CA PHE A 43 -7.09 0.52 13.21
C PHE A 43 -5.80 0.11 12.50
N THR A 44 -5.25 -1.03 12.92
CA THR A 44 -4.04 -1.60 12.34
C THR A 44 -4.36 -2.89 11.64
N ILE A 45 -3.95 -2.98 10.37
CA ILE A 45 -3.95 -4.22 9.61
C ILE A 45 -2.54 -4.77 9.61
N GLY A 46 -2.37 -6.05 9.93
CA GLY A 46 -1.07 -6.74 9.88
C GLY A 46 -1.18 -8.05 9.11
N CYS A 47 -0.18 -8.35 8.28
CA CYS A 47 -0.07 -9.63 7.58
C CYS A 47 1.39 -9.98 7.28
N THR A 48 1.64 -11.18 6.76
CA THR A 48 2.93 -11.45 6.12
C THR A 48 3.00 -10.77 4.75
N ILE A 49 4.20 -10.33 4.34
CA ILE A 49 4.42 -9.66 3.05
C ILE A 49 3.93 -10.52 1.87
N SER A 50 4.07 -11.84 1.98
CA SER A 50 3.57 -12.80 0.98
C SER A 50 2.03 -12.84 0.85
N GLN A 51 1.31 -12.20 1.77
CA GLN A 51 -0.15 -12.10 1.75
C GLN A 51 -0.63 -10.71 1.31
N ILE A 52 0.26 -9.83 0.86
CA ILE A 52 -0.11 -8.56 0.24
C ILE A 52 -0.30 -8.81 -1.25
N SER A 53 -1.41 -8.32 -1.79
CA SER A 53 -1.66 -8.31 -3.23
C SER A 53 -2.17 -6.94 -3.68
N PHE A 54 -1.86 -6.59 -4.92
CA PHE A 54 -2.22 -5.32 -5.54
C PHE A 54 -3.08 -5.60 -6.75
N HIS A 55 -4.12 -4.81 -6.92
CA HIS A 55 -5.08 -4.99 -8.00
C HIS A 55 -5.44 -3.61 -8.56
N TRP A 56 -5.67 -3.56 -9.86
CA TRP A 56 -6.05 -2.35 -10.57
C TRP A 56 -7.52 -2.42 -10.96
N ASP A 57 -8.28 -1.38 -10.63
CA ASP A 57 -9.64 -1.18 -11.11
C ASP A 57 -9.63 -0.19 -12.28
N GLU A 58 -9.92 -0.70 -13.47
CA GLU A 58 -9.96 0.10 -14.70
C GLU A 58 -11.16 1.05 -14.75
N LEU A 59 -12.27 0.73 -14.06
CA LEU A 59 -13.48 1.54 -14.09
C LEU A 59 -13.32 2.80 -13.23
N ASP A 60 -12.77 2.61 -12.04
CA ASP A 60 -12.56 3.71 -11.09
C ASP A 60 -11.18 4.37 -11.27
N ASN A 61 -10.30 3.79 -12.10
CA ASN A 61 -8.93 4.24 -12.34
C ASN A 61 -8.14 4.38 -11.03
N GLU A 62 -8.32 3.41 -10.14
CA GLU A 62 -7.69 3.32 -8.82
C GLU A 62 -7.15 1.90 -8.58
N SER A 63 -6.12 1.82 -7.73
CA SER A 63 -5.59 0.57 -7.22
C SER A 63 -6.19 0.25 -5.86
N PHE A 64 -6.35 -1.05 -5.59
CA PHE A 64 -6.64 -1.56 -4.27
C PHE A 64 -5.58 -2.55 -3.78
N ILE A 65 -5.27 -2.44 -2.50
CA ILE A 65 -4.23 -3.21 -1.82
C ILE A 65 -4.92 -4.11 -0.82
N MET A 66 -4.80 -5.42 -1.02
CA MET A 66 -5.39 -6.41 -0.13
C MET A 66 -4.32 -6.99 0.79
N PHE A 67 -4.58 -6.94 2.08
CA PHE A 67 -3.77 -7.50 3.16
C PHE A 67 -4.44 -8.78 3.69
N GLY A 68 -3.73 -9.91 3.64
CA GLY A 68 -4.19 -11.13 4.29
C GLY A 68 -5.49 -11.67 3.69
N PHE A 69 -6.44 -12.02 4.57
CA PHE A 69 -7.71 -12.67 4.21
C PHE A 69 -8.89 -11.70 4.03
N GLY A 70 -8.64 -10.46 3.56
CA GLY A 70 -9.70 -9.59 3.05
C GLY A 70 -9.75 -8.16 3.57
N ALA A 71 -8.70 -7.66 4.25
CA ALA A 71 -8.62 -6.24 4.55
C ALA A 71 -8.10 -5.49 3.31
N THR A 72 -8.92 -4.62 2.73
CA THR A 72 -8.61 -3.91 1.49
C THR A 72 -8.50 -2.41 1.73
N LEU A 73 -7.43 -1.80 1.23
CA LEU A 73 -7.24 -0.35 1.19
C LEU A 73 -7.36 0.13 -0.27
N THR A 74 -8.13 1.18 -0.51
CA THR A 74 -8.39 1.77 -1.85
C THR A 74 -7.97 3.24 -1.89
N GLY A 75 -8.09 3.90 -3.05
CA GLY A 75 -7.74 5.32 -3.22
C GLY A 75 -6.28 5.57 -3.59
N PHE A 76 -5.54 4.52 -3.97
CA PHE A 76 -4.17 4.62 -4.45
C PHE A 76 -4.15 4.71 -5.97
N ASN A 77 -3.26 5.50 -6.54
CA ASN A 77 -2.99 5.41 -7.97
C ASN A 77 -1.87 4.38 -8.25
N TRP A 78 -1.57 4.20 -9.54
CA TRP A 78 -0.48 3.33 -9.99
C TRP A 78 0.88 3.68 -9.36
N PHE A 79 1.22 4.96 -9.27
CA PHE A 79 2.50 5.42 -8.71
C PHE A 79 2.59 5.15 -7.20
N ASP A 80 1.51 5.40 -6.45
CA ASP A 80 1.46 5.06 -5.02
C ASP A 80 1.67 3.56 -4.81
N THR A 81 1.07 2.75 -5.68
CA THR A 81 1.21 1.28 -5.67
C THR A 81 2.66 0.86 -5.87
N GLN A 82 3.38 1.47 -6.81
CA GLN A 82 4.80 1.21 -7.03
C GLN A 82 5.63 1.54 -5.78
N VAL A 83 5.40 2.72 -5.19
CA VAL A 83 6.10 3.14 -3.96
C VAL A 83 5.87 2.15 -2.81
N ILE A 84 4.64 1.62 -2.68
CA ILE A 84 4.28 0.64 -1.66
C ILE A 84 4.92 -0.72 -1.94
N CYS A 85 4.90 -1.19 -3.19
CA CYS A 85 5.60 -2.40 -3.62
C CYS A 85 7.08 -2.33 -3.27
N ASP A 86 7.75 -1.24 -3.63
CA ASP A 86 9.17 -1.03 -3.39
C ASP A 86 9.47 -0.97 -1.88
N TYR A 87 8.60 -0.33 -1.10
CA TYR A 87 8.71 -0.26 0.36
C TYR A 87 8.64 -1.65 1.01
N PHE A 88 7.73 -2.52 0.56
CA PHE A 88 7.62 -3.89 1.05
C PHE A 88 8.57 -4.88 0.36
N SER A 89 9.34 -4.44 -0.63
CA SER A 89 10.18 -5.31 -1.47
C SER A 89 9.37 -6.40 -2.18
N ILE A 90 8.15 -6.06 -2.61
CA ILE A 90 7.28 -6.95 -3.39
C ILE A 90 7.57 -6.72 -4.88
N PRO A 91 7.84 -7.78 -5.67
CA PRO A 91 8.01 -7.63 -7.11
C PRO A 91 6.73 -7.08 -7.73
N HIS A 92 6.82 -5.93 -8.41
CA HIS A 92 5.74 -5.40 -9.22
C HIS A 92 5.93 -5.84 -10.69
N HIS A 93 4.85 -5.93 -11.46
CA HIS A 93 4.83 -6.53 -12.81
C HIS A 93 5.85 -5.94 -13.82
N LEU A 94 6.35 -4.71 -13.63
CA LEU A 94 7.40 -4.11 -14.49
C LEU A 94 8.82 -4.63 -14.19
N ALA A 95 9.03 -5.35 -13.09
CA ALA A 95 10.30 -5.98 -12.74
C ALA A 95 10.38 -7.44 -13.19
N LEU A 96 9.29 -8.00 -13.73
CA LEU A 96 9.34 -9.31 -14.38
C LEU A 96 9.83 -9.07 -15.81
N PRO A 97 10.99 -9.61 -16.22
CA PRO A 97 11.35 -9.58 -17.63
C PRO A 97 10.19 -10.18 -18.39
N GLU A 98 9.68 -9.44 -19.39
CA GLU A 98 8.69 -9.96 -20.31
C GLU A 98 9.19 -11.35 -20.76
N ALA A 99 8.35 -12.36 -20.56
CA ALA A 99 8.66 -13.70 -21.02
C ALA A 99 8.71 -13.65 -22.55
N ASN A 100 9.92 -13.50 -23.09
CA ASN A 100 10.22 -13.66 -24.51
C ASN A 100 9.84 -15.07 -24.98
#